data_AF-A0A0H5SFU7-F1
#
_entry.id   AF-A0A0H5SFU7-F1
#
_cell.length_a   1.000
_cell.length_b   1.000
_cell.length_c   1.000
_cell.angle_alpha   90.00
_cell.angle_beta   90.00
_cell.angle_gamma   90.00
#
_symmetry.space_group_name_H-M   'P 1'
#
loop_
_entity.id
_entity.type
_entity.pdbx_description
1 polymer ?
#
loop_
_entity_poly.entity_id
_entity_poly.type
_entity_poly.pdbx_seq_one_letter_code
_entity_poly.pdbx_strand_id
1 'polypeptide(L)'
;MNVQWYPGHMAKAKRMMQENIKLIDVIIELVDARIPLSSKNPDIDALAGNKSRVLLLNKYDMADPKYNEMWKKYFEDKGFHTALINSKNGQGINQIKDIVYKACEAKIERDRRRGILNRPVRAMVVGIPNVGKSTFINSFVGKATAKTGNKPGVTKGKQWIRLSSKIELLDTPGILWPKFEDPAAGMRLAFIGSINDDIIQMTELSLELILFLSKYYPNALKDRYDILIPDNLESIKDGVGVLEQIATKRSCIMKGGEPDIDRAALILIDEFRNGRLGKVTLEFPE
;
A
#
# COMPACT_ATOMS: atom_id res chain seq x y z
N MET A 1 3.49 19.06 -10.51
CA MET A 1 3.55 19.15 -9.04
C MET A 1 4.97 18.86 -8.53
N ASN A 2 5.70 19.84 -7.98
CA ASN A 2 7.03 19.66 -7.35
C ASN A 2 6.88 19.71 -5.83
N VAL A 3 6.78 18.55 -5.18
CA VAL A 3 6.64 18.44 -3.72
C VAL A 3 8.00 18.08 -3.12
N GLN A 4 8.42 18.74 -2.04
CA GLN A 4 9.68 18.43 -1.36
C GLN A 4 9.46 17.33 -0.31
N TRP A 5 9.94 16.12 -0.63
CA TRP A 5 9.54 14.84 -0.02
C TRP A 5 10.23 14.44 1.31
N TYR A 6 10.67 15.38 2.17
CA TYR A 6 11.61 15.03 3.26
C TYR A 6 11.23 15.50 4.68
N PRO A 7 10.55 14.66 5.48
CA PRO A 7 10.58 14.75 6.93
C PRO A 7 11.77 13.95 7.51
N GLY A 8 12.49 14.50 8.51
CA GLY A 8 13.64 13.86 9.18
C GLY A 8 13.36 12.47 9.80
N HIS A 9 12.09 12.10 9.97
CA HIS A 9 11.67 10.78 10.44
C HIS A 9 12.07 9.62 9.49
N MET A 10 12.22 9.88 8.19
CA MET A 10 12.54 8.84 7.20
C MET A 10 13.99 8.35 7.28
N ALA A 11 14.95 9.25 7.52
CA ALA A 11 16.37 8.88 7.66
C ALA A 11 16.60 7.98 8.89
N LYS A 12 15.89 8.25 9.98
CA LYS A 12 15.88 7.40 11.18
C LYS A 12 15.37 6.00 10.86
N ALA A 13 14.28 5.90 10.10
CA ALA A 13 13.69 4.63 9.73
C ALA A 13 14.60 3.79 8.81
N LYS A 14 15.31 4.43 7.86
CA LYS A 14 16.32 3.75 7.04
C LYS A 14 17.47 3.17 7.86
N ARG A 15 18.00 3.93 8.82
CA ARG A 15 19.03 3.44 9.76
C ARG A 15 18.52 2.27 10.59
N MET A 16 17.31 2.39 11.15
CA MET A 16 16.68 1.30 11.90
C MET A 16 16.54 0.03 11.07
N MET A 17 16.14 0.14 9.80
CA MET A 17 16.06 -1.02 8.90
C MET A 17 17.43 -1.63 8.62
N GLN A 18 18.46 -0.83 8.34
CA GLN A 18 19.83 -1.31 8.12
C GLN A 18 20.41 -2.08 9.31
N GLU A 19 20.06 -1.68 10.54
CA GLU A 19 20.46 -2.39 11.75
C GLU A 19 19.66 -3.70 11.94
N ASN A 20 18.36 -3.66 11.65
CA ASN A 20 17.44 -4.75 11.91
C ASN A 20 17.46 -5.86 10.85
N ILE A 21 17.80 -5.54 9.60
CA ILE A 21 17.82 -6.49 8.49
C ILE A 21 18.82 -7.63 8.70
N LYS A 22 19.86 -7.40 9.51
CA LYS A 22 20.84 -8.43 9.89
C LYS A 22 20.22 -9.50 10.78
N LEU A 23 19.16 -9.18 11.53
CA LEU A 23 18.53 -10.05 12.53
C LEU A 23 17.46 -10.99 11.95
N ILE A 24 17.04 -10.76 10.69
CA ILE A 24 15.93 -11.48 10.05
C ILE A 24 16.40 -12.47 8.98
N ASP A 25 15.51 -13.39 8.65
CA ASP A 25 15.66 -14.39 7.60
C ASP A 25 14.91 -13.98 6.32
N VAL A 26 13.75 -13.32 6.47
CA VAL A 26 12.83 -12.97 5.38
C VAL A 26 12.25 -11.58 5.55
N ILE A 27 12.03 -10.89 4.43
CA ILE A 27 11.31 -9.62 4.37
C ILE A 27 9.92 -9.88 3.80
N ILE A 28 8.90 -9.43 4.53
CA ILE A 28 7.50 -9.40 4.08
C ILE A 28 7.21 -7.96 3.66
N GLU A 29 7.23 -7.69 2.36
CA GLU A 29 6.99 -6.36 1.79
C GLU A 29 5.54 -6.22 1.38
N LEU A 30 4.84 -5.22 1.93
CA LEU A 30 3.48 -4.88 1.54
C LEU A 30 3.50 -3.75 0.52
N VAL A 31 2.75 -3.95 -0.56
CA VAL A 31 2.48 -2.96 -1.61
C VAL A 31 0.96 -2.74 -1.73
N ASP A 32 0.54 -1.59 -2.25
CA ASP A 32 -0.88 -1.31 -2.51
C ASP A 32 -1.23 -1.89 -3.90
N ALA A 33 -2.21 -2.78 -3.96
CA ALA A 33 -2.58 -3.49 -5.19
C ALA A 33 -3.02 -2.56 -6.33
N ARG A 34 -3.43 -1.32 -6.02
CA ARG A 34 -3.80 -0.31 -7.03
C ARG A 34 -2.61 0.29 -7.75
N ILE A 35 -1.42 0.26 -7.13
CA ILE A 35 -0.16 0.79 -7.67
C ILE A 35 1.05 -0.08 -7.27
N PRO A 36 1.10 -1.37 -7.67
CA PRO A 36 2.02 -2.32 -7.05
C PRO A 36 3.51 -1.99 -7.26
N LEU A 37 3.87 -1.37 -8.37
CA LEU A 37 5.25 -1.00 -8.66
C LEU A 37 5.60 0.36 -8.04
N SER A 38 4.73 1.37 -8.18
CA SER A 38 4.96 2.70 -7.58
C SER A 38 4.93 2.69 -6.05
N SER A 39 4.20 1.76 -5.43
CA SER A 39 4.20 1.58 -3.97
C SER A 39 5.28 0.65 -3.44
N LYS A 40 5.98 -0.06 -4.34
CA LYS A 40 7.17 -0.84 -4.00
C LYS A 40 8.35 0.09 -3.80
N ASN A 41 9.20 -0.23 -2.82
CA ASN A 41 10.34 0.61 -2.54
C ASN A 41 11.66 0.05 -3.10
N PRO A 42 12.40 0.83 -3.94
CA PRO A 42 13.67 0.37 -4.51
C PRO A 42 14.81 0.28 -3.49
N ASP A 43 14.83 1.11 -2.42
CA ASP A 43 15.86 1.00 -1.38
C ASP A 43 15.77 -0.35 -0.64
N ILE A 44 14.57 -0.94 -0.52
CA ILE A 44 14.40 -2.26 0.10
C ILE A 44 15.13 -3.33 -0.72
N ASP A 45 15.15 -3.22 -2.04
CA ASP A 45 15.84 -4.20 -2.90
C ASP A 45 17.35 -4.14 -2.70
N ALA A 46 17.92 -2.93 -2.60
CA ALA A 46 19.33 -2.75 -2.27
C ALA A 46 19.67 -3.24 -0.84
N LEU A 47 18.79 -2.99 0.13
CA LEU A 47 19.00 -3.38 1.54
C LEU A 47 18.79 -4.88 1.78
N ALA A 48 17.91 -5.52 1.02
CA ALA A 48 17.54 -6.92 1.18
C ALA A 48 18.71 -7.88 0.97
N GLY A 49 19.65 -7.57 0.06
CA GLY A 49 20.75 -8.48 -0.27
C GLY A 49 20.25 -9.90 -0.54
N ASN A 50 20.78 -10.88 0.19
CA ASN A 50 20.44 -12.31 0.04
C ASN A 50 19.25 -12.78 0.91
N LYS A 51 18.43 -11.88 1.44
CA LYS A 51 17.25 -12.25 2.25
C LYS A 51 16.11 -12.71 1.35
N SER A 52 15.38 -13.73 1.78
CA SER A 52 14.17 -14.17 1.07
C SER A 52 13.11 -13.06 1.07
N ARG A 53 12.33 -12.99 -0.01
CA ARG A 53 11.34 -11.92 -0.24
C ARG A 53 9.95 -12.48 -0.45
N VAL A 54 9.02 -12.03 0.39
CA VAL A 54 7.59 -12.25 0.23
C VAL A 54 6.93 -10.90 -0.05
N LEU A 55 6.26 -10.76 -1.19
CA LEU A 55 5.59 -9.53 -1.62
C LEU A 55 4.06 -9.70 -1.51
N LEU A 56 3.43 -8.88 -0.68
CA LEU A 56 1.99 -8.93 -0.43
C LEU A 56 1.29 -7.75 -1.09
N LEU A 57 0.44 -8.02 -2.08
CA LEU A 57 -0.39 -7.01 -2.73
C LEU A 57 -1.65 -6.82 -1.88
N ASN A 58 -1.61 -5.80 -1.02
CA ASN A 58 -2.70 -5.51 -0.08
C ASN A 58 -3.76 -4.62 -0.72
N LYS A 59 -4.99 -4.68 -0.17
CA LYS A 59 -6.17 -3.97 -0.70
C LYS A 59 -6.56 -4.38 -2.13
N TYR A 60 -6.28 -5.63 -2.50
CA TYR A 60 -6.60 -6.16 -3.83
C TYR A 60 -8.10 -6.07 -4.16
N ASP A 61 -8.97 -6.00 -3.14
CA ASP A 61 -10.41 -5.80 -3.29
C ASP A 61 -10.80 -4.42 -3.87
N MET A 62 -9.93 -3.43 -3.73
CA MET A 62 -10.09 -2.08 -4.29
C MET A 62 -9.42 -1.91 -5.65
N ALA A 63 -8.64 -2.89 -6.08
CA ALA A 63 -7.91 -2.89 -7.35
C ALA A 63 -8.63 -3.76 -8.39
N ASP A 64 -8.45 -3.43 -9.66
CA ASP A 64 -9.03 -4.18 -10.77
C ASP A 64 -8.53 -5.64 -10.74
N PRO A 65 -9.44 -6.65 -10.71
CA PRO A 65 -9.08 -8.06 -10.67
C PRO A 65 -8.17 -8.52 -11.83
N LYS A 66 -8.34 -7.94 -13.03
CA LYS A 66 -7.49 -8.26 -14.19
C LYS A 66 -6.05 -7.90 -13.89
N TYR A 67 -5.81 -6.69 -13.39
CA TYR A 67 -4.47 -6.20 -13.13
C TYR A 67 -3.87 -6.79 -11.84
N ASN A 68 -4.69 -7.20 -10.87
CA ASN A 68 -4.22 -7.96 -9.71
C ASN A 68 -3.45 -9.23 -10.14
N GLU A 69 -4.03 -10.02 -11.03
CA GLU A 69 -3.39 -11.26 -11.50
C GLU A 69 -2.16 -10.98 -12.38
N MET A 70 -2.22 -9.96 -13.24
CA MET A 70 -1.07 -9.58 -14.06
C MET A 70 0.12 -9.11 -13.20
N TRP A 71 -0.13 -8.27 -12.19
CA TRP A 71 0.92 -7.81 -11.27
C TRP A 71 1.45 -8.94 -10.40
N LYS A 72 0.58 -9.82 -9.91
CA LYS A 72 0.98 -11.01 -9.16
C LYS A 72 1.97 -11.83 -9.97
N LYS A 73 1.64 -12.13 -11.23
CA LYS A 73 2.52 -12.87 -12.15
C LYS A 73 3.82 -12.13 -12.43
N TYR A 74 3.76 -10.83 -12.71
CA TYR A 74 4.94 -10.00 -12.96
C TYR A 74 5.98 -10.11 -11.82
N PHE A 75 5.55 -10.09 -10.57
CA PHE A 75 6.46 -10.25 -9.44
C PHE A 75 6.90 -11.71 -9.23
N GLU A 76 6.05 -12.70 -9.48
CA GLU A 76 6.45 -14.12 -9.46
C GLU A 76 7.55 -14.41 -10.48
N ASP A 77 7.44 -13.86 -11.70
CA ASP A 77 8.44 -13.98 -12.76
C ASP A 77 9.78 -13.31 -12.39
N LYS A 78 9.75 -12.32 -11.50
CA LYS A 78 10.95 -11.69 -10.90
C LYS A 78 11.49 -12.44 -9.67
N GLY A 79 10.94 -13.60 -9.35
CA GLY A 79 11.40 -14.46 -8.26
C GLY A 79 10.85 -14.09 -6.88
N PHE A 80 9.84 -13.22 -6.80
CA PHE A 80 9.16 -12.95 -5.53
C PHE A 80 8.15 -14.06 -5.21
N HIS A 81 8.02 -14.38 -3.93
CA HIS A 81 6.85 -15.13 -3.47
C HIS A 81 5.70 -14.16 -3.21
N THR A 82 4.57 -14.30 -3.91
CA THR A 82 3.51 -13.28 -3.88
C THR A 82 2.20 -13.79 -3.27
N ALA A 83 1.39 -12.86 -2.77
CA ALA A 83 -0.01 -13.13 -2.44
C ALA A 83 -0.86 -11.85 -2.52
N LEU A 84 -2.09 -11.99 -3.01
CA LEU A 84 -3.14 -10.99 -2.87
C LEU A 84 -3.74 -11.10 -1.46
N ILE A 85 -3.83 -9.98 -0.74
CA ILE A 85 -4.39 -9.96 0.62
C ILE A 85 -5.32 -8.78 0.84
N ASN A 86 -6.31 -8.98 1.70
CA ASN A 86 -7.04 -7.88 2.32
C ASN A 86 -6.81 -7.95 3.83
N SER A 87 -5.99 -7.02 4.32
CA SER A 87 -5.62 -6.97 5.73
C SER A 87 -6.79 -6.60 6.66
N LYS A 88 -7.82 -5.92 6.14
CA LYS A 88 -8.96 -5.43 6.91
C LYS A 88 -9.97 -6.53 7.22
N ASN A 89 -10.25 -7.41 6.27
CA ASN A 89 -11.18 -8.54 6.44
C ASN A 89 -10.48 -9.91 6.59
N GLY A 90 -9.16 -9.94 6.46
CA GLY A 90 -8.33 -11.13 6.69
C GLY A 90 -8.22 -12.11 5.52
N GLN A 91 -8.75 -11.76 4.33
CA GLN A 91 -8.63 -12.60 3.13
C GLN A 91 -7.17 -12.71 2.67
N GLY A 92 -6.78 -13.92 2.22
CA GLY A 92 -5.42 -14.21 1.77
C GLY A 92 -4.36 -14.31 2.88
N ILE A 93 -4.70 -14.05 4.16
CA ILE A 93 -3.72 -14.05 5.25
C ILE A 93 -3.31 -15.47 5.69
N ASN A 94 -4.20 -16.46 5.57
CA ASN A 94 -3.95 -17.81 6.08
C ASN A 94 -2.76 -18.50 5.39
N GLN A 95 -2.63 -18.30 4.08
CA GLN A 95 -1.56 -18.86 3.25
C GLN A 95 -0.19 -18.20 3.48
N ILE A 96 -0.12 -17.04 4.15
CA ILE A 96 1.14 -16.29 4.29
C ILE A 96 2.17 -17.06 5.10
N LYS A 97 1.73 -17.87 6.08
CA LYS A 97 2.65 -18.73 6.84
C LYS A 97 3.36 -19.71 5.91
N ASP A 98 2.62 -20.38 5.04
CA ASP A 98 3.17 -21.38 4.11
C ASP A 98 4.07 -20.72 3.06
N ILE A 99 3.69 -19.54 2.58
CA ILE A 99 4.50 -18.75 1.65
C ILE A 99 5.84 -18.34 2.29
N VAL A 100 5.81 -17.83 3.53
CA VAL A 100 7.02 -17.49 4.28
C VAL A 100 7.92 -18.71 4.49
N TYR A 101 7.32 -19.87 4.76
CA TYR A 101 8.05 -21.12 4.90
C TYR A 101 8.74 -21.55 3.62
N LYS A 102 8.00 -21.54 2.51
CA LYS A 102 8.52 -21.86 1.18
C LYS A 102 9.66 -20.92 0.80
N ALA A 103 9.51 -19.63 1.07
CA ALA A 103 10.56 -18.63 0.81
C ALA A 103 11.86 -18.88 1.59
N CYS A 104 11.76 -19.50 2.78
CA CYS A 104 12.90 -19.77 3.65
C CYS A 104 13.42 -21.22 3.58
N GLU A 105 12.85 -22.08 2.74
CA GLU A 105 13.11 -23.52 2.74
C GLU A 105 14.61 -23.85 2.59
N ALA A 106 15.28 -23.24 1.60
CA ALA A 106 16.71 -23.43 1.37
C ALA A 106 17.59 -23.01 2.56
N LYS A 107 17.16 -22.00 3.32
CA LYS A 107 17.86 -21.55 4.52
C LYS A 107 17.59 -22.49 5.70
N ILE A 108 16.33 -22.88 5.90
CA ILE A 108 15.91 -23.80 6.96
C ILE A 108 16.68 -25.11 6.82
N GLU A 109 16.79 -25.65 5.60
CA GLU A 109 17.52 -26.87 5.34
C GLU A 109 19.03 -26.72 5.59
N ARG A 110 19.62 -25.57 5.23
CA ARG A 110 21.02 -25.26 5.55
C ARG A 110 21.27 -25.19 7.06
N ASP A 111 20.39 -24.54 7.80
CA ASP A 111 20.47 -24.44 9.27
C ASP A 111 20.33 -25.84 9.90
N ARG A 112 19.42 -26.68 9.39
CA ARG A 112 19.22 -28.07 9.81
C ARG A 112 20.49 -28.91 9.62
N ARG A 113 21.15 -28.81 8.46
CA ARG A 113 22.43 -29.49 8.18
C ARG A 113 23.57 -29.06 9.11
N ARG A 114 23.48 -27.86 9.68
CA ARG A 114 24.43 -27.33 10.68
C ARG A 114 24.06 -27.69 12.12
N GLY A 115 23.02 -28.51 12.33
CA GLY A 115 22.53 -28.90 13.65
C GLY A 115 21.67 -27.83 14.35
N ILE A 116 21.31 -26.75 13.67
CA ILE A 116 20.41 -25.72 14.20
C ILE A 116 18.97 -26.20 13.98
N LEU A 117 18.38 -26.79 15.02
CA LEU A 117 17.03 -27.33 14.99
C LEU A 117 16.02 -26.34 15.61
N ASN A 118 14.79 -26.35 15.11
CA ASN A 118 13.64 -25.64 15.68
C ASN A 118 13.80 -24.11 15.88
N ARG A 119 14.77 -23.48 15.21
CA ARG A 119 14.90 -22.02 15.18
C ARG A 119 13.73 -21.42 14.38
N PRO A 120 12.93 -20.50 14.96
CA PRO A 120 11.84 -19.86 14.23
C PRO A 120 12.38 -18.96 13.12
N VAL A 121 11.63 -18.87 12.02
CA VAL A 121 11.90 -17.93 10.93
C VAL A 121 11.61 -16.53 11.43
N ARG A 122 12.62 -15.66 11.39
CA ARG A 122 12.49 -14.26 11.77
C ARG A 122 12.14 -13.41 10.56
N ALA A 123 10.99 -12.74 10.61
CA ALA A 123 10.46 -11.91 9.54
C ALA A 123 10.43 -10.43 9.94
N MET A 124 10.52 -9.53 8.98
CA MET A 124 10.24 -8.09 9.15
C MET A 124 9.21 -7.64 8.14
N VAL A 125 8.24 -6.84 8.58
CA VAL A 125 7.21 -6.26 7.70
C VAL A 125 7.64 -4.87 7.26
N VAL A 126 7.69 -4.64 5.95
CA VAL A 126 8.11 -3.37 5.35
C VAL A 126 7.08 -2.88 4.33
N GLY A 127 7.18 -1.60 3.97
CA GLY A 127 6.29 -0.96 2.99
C GLY A 127 5.95 0.48 3.36
N ILE A 128 5.43 1.23 2.40
CA ILE A 128 5.08 2.65 2.56
C ILE A 128 3.92 2.88 3.57
N PRO A 129 3.71 4.08 4.13
CA PRO A 129 2.58 4.43 4.98
C PRO A 129 1.26 4.21 4.27
N ASN A 130 0.25 3.95 5.08
CA ASN A 130 -1.12 3.72 4.65
C ASN A 130 -1.31 2.51 3.70
N VAL A 131 -0.25 1.75 3.40
CA VAL A 131 -0.33 0.46 2.69
C VAL A 131 -1.01 -0.63 3.53
N GLY A 132 -1.18 -0.43 4.85
CA GLY A 132 -1.91 -1.34 5.74
C GLY A 132 -1.04 -2.27 6.60
N LYS A 133 0.23 -1.91 6.88
CA LYS A 133 1.16 -2.74 7.68
C LYS A 133 0.64 -3.08 9.08
N SER A 134 0.21 -2.08 9.86
CA SER A 134 -0.29 -2.33 11.21
C SER A 134 -1.57 -3.18 11.19
N THR A 135 -2.45 -2.95 10.22
CA THR A 135 -3.65 -3.77 10.00
C THR A 135 -3.29 -5.20 9.65
N PHE A 136 -2.30 -5.40 8.77
CA PHE A 136 -1.77 -6.72 8.42
C PHE A 136 -1.18 -7.42 9.64
N ILE A 137 -0.30 -6.75 10.39
CA ILE A 137 0.31 -7.31 11.61
C ILE A 137 -0.78 -7.73 12.59
N ASN A 138 -1.76 -6.87 12.87
CA ASN A 138 -2.86 -7.20 13.78
C ASN A 138 -3.68 -8.39 13.28
N SER A 139 -4.02 -8.44 11.99
CA SER A 139 -4.79 -9.57 11.44
C SER A 139 -3.97 -10.85 11.35
N PHE A 140 -2.66 -10.77 11.14
CA PHE A 140 -1.76 -11.89 11.05
C PHE A 140 -1.45 -12.46 12.45
N VAL A 141 -1.30 -11.60 13.46
CA VAL A 141 -1.14 -11.96 14.88
C VAL A 141 -2.44 -12.50 15.47
N GLY A 142 -3.57 -11.83 15.26
CA GLY A 142 -4.87 -12.22 15.82
C GLY A 142 -5.36 -13.60 15.35
N LYS A 143 -4.99 -14.01 14.14
CA LYS A 143 -5.21 -15.39 13.64
C LYS A 143 -4.23 -16.41 14.20
N ALA A 144 -3.13 -15.98 14.80
CA ALA A 144 -2.01 -16.82 15.17
C ALA A 144 -1.85 -16.98 16.69
N THR A 145 -2.41 -16.07 17.49
CA THR A 145 -2.36 -16.14 18.95
C THR A 145 -3.60 -15.51 19.59
N ALA A 146 -4.59 -16.34 19.96
CA ALA A 146 -5.54 -16.02 21.00
C ALA A 146 -4.86 -16.25 22.36
N LYS A 147 -3.97 -15.32 22.76
CA LYS A 147 -3.42 -15.08 24.12
C LYS A 147 -2.06 -14.38 23.99
N THR A 148 -2.04 -13.07 24.23
CA THR A 148 -1.16 -12.40 25.22
C THR A 148 -1.46 -10.90 25.27
N GLY A 149 -1.52 -10.37 26.49
CA GLY A 149 -2.00 -9.04 26.80
C GLY A 149 -0.98 -7.92 26.56
N ASN A 150 -1.50 -6.77 26.13
CA ASN A 150 -0.80 -5.50 26.14
C ASN A 150 -1.20 -4.73 27.41
N LYS A 151 -0.25 -4.51 28.33
CA LYS A 151 -0.33 -3.38 29.27
C LYS A 151 0.29 -2.15 28.57
N PRO A 152 -0.44 -1.04 28.42
CA PRO A 152 0.13 0.21 27.90
C PRO A 152 1.23 0.75 28.83
N GLY A 153 2.31 1.33 28.27
CA GLY A 153 3.19 2.23 29.03
C GLY A 153 4.66 1.85 29.22
N VAL A 154 5.20 0.77 28.63
CA VAL A 154 6.63 0.44 28.74
C VAL A 154 7.21 -0.08 27.41
N THR A 155 7.87 0.78 26.65
CA THR A 155 8.65 0.39 25.46
C THR A 155 10.06 -0.06 25.90
N LYS A 156 10.23 -1.37 26.16
CA LYS A 156 11.55 -2.01 26.35
C LYS A 156 12.01 -2.66 25.03
N GLY A 157 12.97 -2.05 24.34
CA GLY A 157 13.80 -2.67 23.30
C GLY A 157 13.10 -3.10 21.99
N LYS A 158 13.85 -3.82 21.13
CA LYS A 158 13.34 -4.44 19.88
C LYS A 158 12.35 -5.55 20.24
N GLN A 159 11.08 -5.41 19.87
CA GLN A 159 10.04 -6.38 20.23
C GLN A 159 9.83 -7.41 19.12
N TRP A 160 9.97 -8.69 19.47
CA TRP A 160 9.62 -9.82 18.63
C TRP A 160 8.21 -10.30 18.96
N ILE A 161 7.34 -10.29 17.97
CA ILE A 161 5.98 -10.79 18.07
C ILE A 161 5.98 -12.24 17.58
N ARG A 162 5.76 -13.18 18.50
CA ARG A 162 5.69 -14.60 18.15
C ARG A 162 4.34 -14.92 17.51
N LEU A 163 4.37 -15.25 16.21
CA LEU A 163 3.18 -15.60 15.43
C LEU A 163 2.87 -17.09 15.53
N SER A 164 3.88 -17.94 15.68
CA SER A 164 3.69 -19.37 15.89
C SER A 164 4.91 -19.95 16.59
N SER A 165 4.95 -21.26 16.82
CA SER A 165 6.20 -21.96 17.18
C SER A 165 7.32 -21.77 16.15
N LYS A 166 6.94 -21.27 14.96
CA LYS A 166 7.60 -21.43 13.69
C LYS A 166 8.03 -20.07 13.08
N ILE A 167 7.32 -18.98 13.38
CA ILE A 167 7.59 -17.63 12.84
C ILE A 167 7.59 -16.58 13.97
N GLU A 168 8.58 -15.69 13.95
CA GLU A 168 8.68 -14.47 14.77
C GLU A 168 8.71 -13.24 13.88
N LEU A 169 7.94 -12.20 14.23
CA LEU A 169 7.91 -10.93 13.53
C LEU A 169 8.70 -9.88 14.31
N LEU A 170 9.58 -9.15 13.65
CA LEU A 170 10.17 -7.95 14.20
C LEU A 170 9.21 -6.78 14.00
N ASP A 171 8.78 -6.16 15.10
CA ASP A 171 7.97 -4.95 15.03
C ASP A 171 8.83 -3.77 14.56
N THR A 172 8.51 -3.23 13.38
CA THR A 172 9.17 -2.04 12.84
C THR A 172 8.10 -1.00 12.48
N PRO A 173 8.27 0.28 12.88
CA PRO A 173 7.37 1.35 12.47
C PRO A 173 7.34 1.46 10.95
N GLY A 174 6.24 1.97 10.39
CA GLY A 174 6.12 2.07 8.94
C GLY A 174 7.12 3.03 8.32
N ILE A 175 7.84 2.58 7.29
CA ILE A 175 8.97 3.32 6.74
C ILE A 175 8.64 3.87 5.35
N LEU A 176 8.70 5.20 5.19
CA LEU A 176 8.87 5.88 3.91
C LEU A 176 10.34 6.08 3.59
N TRP A 177 10.61 6.25 2.30
CA TRP A 177 11.95 6.22 1.73
C TRP A 177 12.11 7.34 0.70
N PRO A 178 13.35 7.80 0.42
CA PRO A 178 13.58 9.23 0.34
C PRO A 178 13.48 9.87 -1.05
N LYS A 179 13.27 9.15 -2.15
CA LYS A 179 13.24 9.81 -3.48
C LYS A 179 12.25 9.16 -4.43
N PHE A 180 11.32 9.97 -4.91
CA PHE A 180 10.58 9.70 -6.14
C PHE A 180 11.24 10.54 -7.22
N GLU A 181 12.02 9.88 -8.09
CA GLU A 181 12.56 10.53 -9.28
C GLU A 181 11.51 10.58 -10.39
N ASP A 182 10.52 9.69 -10.34
CA ASP A 182 9.40 9.64 -11.27
C ASP A 182 8.19 10.46 -10.75
N PRO A 183 7.82 11.56 -11.43
CA PRO A 183 6.63 12.34 -11.10
C PRO A 183 5.33 11.52 -11.16
N ALA A 184 5.23 10.53 -12.06
CA ALA A 184 4.04 9.70 -12.20
C ALA A 184 3.84 8.79 -10.97
N ALA A 185 4.92 8.17 -10.47
CA ALA A 185 4.90 7.45 -9.20
C ALA A 185 4.49 8.34 -8.02
N GLY A 186 5.00 9.58 -7.96
CA GLY A 186 4.61 10.56 -6.95
C GLY A 186 3.11 10.87 -6.95
N MET A 187 2.53 11.09 -8.14
CA MET A 187 1.09 11.31 -8.31
C MET A 187 0.26 10.09 -7.87
N ARG A 188 0.67 8.88 -8.25
CA ARG A 188 0.03 7.62 -7.83
C ARG A 188 0.01 7.44 -6.32
N LEU A 189 1.11 7.77 -5.64
CA LEU A 189 1.20 7.74 -4.18
C LEU A 189 0.30 8.77 -3.52
N ALA A 190 0.12 9.92 -4.15
CA ALA A 190 -0.79 10.97 -3.68
C ALA A 190 -2.24 10.49 -3.77
N PHE A 191 -2.63 9.86 -4.89
CA PHE A 191 -3.96 9.27 -5.04
C PHE A 191 -4.30 8.28 -3.91
N ILE A 192 -3.39 7.37 -3.56
CA ILE A 192 -3.64 6.36 -2.52
C ILE A 192 -3.46 6.86 -1.09
N GLY A 193 -3.05 8.13 -0.89
CA GLY A 193 -2.88 8.75 0.41
C GLY A 193 -1.63 8.27 1.17
N SER A 194 -0.58 7.88 0.46
CA SER A 194 0.71 7.51 1.09
C SER A 194 1.62 8.72 1.36
N ILE A 195 1.14 9.91 1.02
CA ILE A 195 1.79 11.22 1.19
C ILE A 195 0.90 12.08 2.08
N ASN A 196 1.48 13.04 2.80
CA ASN A 196 0.70 14.01 3.57
C ASN A 196 -0.17 14.87 2.63
N ASP A 197 -1.47 14.97 2.91
CA ASP A 197 -2.40 15.77 2.13
C ASP A 197 -2.15 17.28 2.27
N ASP A 198 -1.55 17.74 3.40
CA ASP A 198 -1.28 19.17 3.66
C ASP A 198 -0.32 19.82 2.64
N ILE A 199 0.47 19.00 1.93
CA ILE A 199 1.47 19.47 0.96
C ILE A 199 1.03 19.26 -0.49
N ILE A 200 -0.23 18.90 -0.71
CA ILE A 200 -0.79 18.56 -2.02
C ILE A 200 -2.00 19.45 -2.30
N GLN A 201 -2.06 20.00 -3.52
CA GLN A 201 -3.27 20.67 -4.00
C GLN A 201 -4.35 19.62 -4.33
N MET A 202 -5.28 19.39 -3.40
CA MET A 202 -6.32 18.36 -3.52
C MET A 202 -7.22 18.56 -4.75
N THR A 203 -7.54 19.79 -5.10
CA THR A 203 -8.34 20.12 -6.29
C THR A 203 -7.62 19.70 -7.57
N GLU A 204 -6.34 20.06 -7.72
CA GLU A 204 -5.51 19.62 -8.86
C GLU A 204 -5.39 18.09 -8.92
N LEU A 205 -5.11 17.44 -7.78
CA LEU A 205 -5.06 15.97 -7.68
C LEU A 205 -6.40 15.34 -8.12
N SER A 206 -7.54 15.89 -7.68
CA SER A 206 -8.85 15.35 -8.04
C SER A 206 -9.16 15.46 -9.54
N LEU A 207 -8.71 16.53 -10.19
CA LEU A 207 -8.85 16.71 -11.64
C LEU A 207 -8.00 15.72 -12.42
N GLU A 208 -6.77 15.45 -11.98
CA GLU A 208 -5.91 14.39 -12.54
C GLU A 208 -6.56 13.01 -12.40
N LEU A 209 -7.20 12.75 -11.26
CA LEU A 209 -7.96 11.50 -11.07
C LEU A 209 -9.16 11.42 -12.02
N ILE A 210 -9.91 12.51 -12.23
CA ILE A 210 -11.03 12.55 -13.17
C ILE A 210 -10.55 12.23 -14.58
N LEU A 211 -9.45 12.84 -15.02
CA LEU A 211 -8.86 12.59 -16.33
C LEU A 211 -8.46 11.13 -16.49
N PHE A 212 -7.80 10.56 -15.47
CA PHE A 212 -7.43 9.15 -15.46
C PHE A 212 -8.66 8.22 -15.54
N LEU A 213 -9.66 8.46 -14.69
CA LEU A 213 -10.87 7.63 -14.65
C LEU A 213 -11.65 7.72 -15.96
N SER A 214 -11.78 8.91 -16.55
CA SER A 214 -12.49 9.09 -17.82
C SER A 214 -11.85 8.29 -18.95
N LYS A 215 -10.51 8.16 -18.94
CA LYS A 215 -9.78 7.40 -19.95
C LYS A 215 -9.81 5.88 -19.73
N TYR A 216 -9.63 5.42 -18.50
CA TYR A 216 -9.41 3.98 -18.22
C TYR A 216 -10.59 3.29 -17.53
N TYR A 217 -11.43 4.03 -16.83
CA TYR A 217 -12.58 3.54 -16.07
C TYR A 217 -13.80 4.47 -16.25
N PRO A 218 -14.29 4.70 -17.49
CA PRO A 218 -15.27 5.76 -17.79
C PRO A 218 -16.58 5.65 -17.00
N ASN A 219 -16.96 4.42 -16.61
CA ASN A 219 -18.17 4.19 -15.83
C ASN A 219 -18.01 4.54 -14.33
N ALA A 220 -16.78 4.66 -13.80
CA ALA A 220 -16.55 4.83 -12.36
C ALA A 220 -17.23 6.08 -11.78
N LEU A 221 -17.12 7.21 -12.49
CA LEU A 221 -17.72 8.47 -12.06
C LEU A 221 -19.23 8.49 -12.34
N LYS A 222 -19.65 7.96 -13.50
CA LYS A 222 -21.05 7.86 -13.89
C LYS A 222 -21.85 7.00 -12.90
N ASP A 223 -21.37 5.80 -12.59
CA ASP A 223 -22.03 4.86 -11.67
C ASP A 223 -22.07 5.41 -10.24
N ARG A 224 -21.04 6.17 -9.82
CA ARG A 224 -20.98 6.72 -8.46
C ARG A 224 -21.89 7.92 -8.24
N TYR A 225 -21.91 8.84 -9.20
CA TYR A 225 -22.51 10.16 -9.02
C TYR A 225 -23.74 10.40 -9.90
N ASP A 226 -24.02 9.52 -10.86
CA ASP A 226 -25.10 9.69 -11.84
C ASP A 226 -24.93 11.03 -12.60
N ILE A 227 -23.74 11.23 -13.16
CA ILE A 227 -23.32 12.45 -13.87
C ILE A 227 -22.91 12.14 -15.31
N LEU A 228 -22.96 13.16 -16.16
CA LEU A 228 -22.47 13.09 -17.53
C LEU A 228 -20.99 13.45 -17.56
N ILE A 229 -20.17 12.57 -18.13
CA ILE A 229 -18.75 12.80 -18.36
C ILE A 229 -18.59 13.17 -19.84
N PRO A 230 -18.01 14.34 -20.16
CA PRO A 230 -17.67 14.69 -21.54
C PRO A 230 -16.85 13.59 -22.23
N ASP A 231 -17.12 13.33 -23.52
CA ASP A 231 -16.39 12.29 -24.26
C ASP A 231 -14.90 12.65 -24.51
N ASN A 232 -14.57 13.95 -24.48
CA ASN A 232 -13.24 14.48 -24.82
C ASN A 232 -12.61 15.26 -23.65
N LEU A 233 -12.33 14.60 -22.52
CA LEU A 233 -11.44 15.17 -21.51
C LEU A 233 -9.98 14.99 -21.94
N GLU A 234 -9.33 16.07 -22.40
CA GLU A 234 -7.93 16.05 -22.81
C GLU A 234 -7.00 16.65 -21.74
N SER A 235 -7.54 17.52 -20.88
CA SER A 235 -6.78 18.23 -19.85
C SER A 235 -7.52 18.29 -18.51
N ILE A 236 -6.78 18.61 -17.44
CA ILE A 236 -7.37 18.83 -16.12
C ILE A 236 -8.40 19.97 -16.09
N LYS A 237 -8.34 20.93 -17.03
CA LYS A 237 -9.29 22.05 -17.11
C LYS A 237 -10.69 21.56 -17.50
N ASP A 238 -10.76 20.51 -18.32
CA ASP A 238 -12.01 19.92 -18.77
C ASP A 238 -12.72 19.16 -17.64
N GLY A 239 -11.97 18.77 -16.59
CA GLY A 239 -12.47 18.10 -15.41
C GLY A 239 -13.23 19.00 -14.42
N VAL A 240 -13.15 20.32 -14.56
CA VAL A 240 -13.77 21.26 -13.60
C VAL A 240 -15.29 21.11 -13.61
N GLY A 241 -15.92 21.02 -14.80
CA GLY A 241 -17.36 20.81 -14.90
C GLY A 241 -17.82 19.46 -14.34
N VAL A 242 -16.94 18.45 -14.31
CA VAL A 242 -17.21 17.17 -13.63
C VAL A 242 -17.20 17.36 -12.12
N LEU A 243 -16.25 18.12 -11.54
CA LEU A 243 -16.25 18.44 -10.12
C LEU A 243 -17.47 19.27 -9.70
N GLU A 244 -17.92 20.21 -10.52
CA GLU A 244 -19.15 20.99 -10.25
C GLU A 244 -20.39 20.10 -10.18
N GLN A 245 -20.49 19.14 -11.10
CA GLN A 245 -21.56 18.12 -11.07
C GLN A 245 -21.45 17.25 -9.81
N ILE A 246 -20.25 16.81 -9.43
CA ILE A 246 -20.02 16.05 -8.19
C ILE A 246 -20.43 16.89 -6.97
N ALA A 247 -20.06 18.16 -6.94
CA ALA A 247 -20.40 19.09 -5.86
C ALA A 247 -21.93 19.20 -5.70
N THR A 248 -22.65 19.34 -6.81
CA THR A 248 -24.12 19.38 -6.80
C THR A 248 -24.72 18.05 -6.29
N LYS A 249 -24.24 16.91 -6.82
CA LYS A 249 -24.72 15.57 -6.40
C LYS A 249 -24.41 15.26 -4.93
N ARG A 250 -23.35 15.84 -4.37
CA ARG A 250 -22.97 15.71 -2.96
C ARG A 250 -23.48 16.86 -2.09
N SER A 251 -24.31 17.76 -2.64
CA SER A 251 -24.83 18.93 -1.92
C SER A 251 -23.74 19.80 -1.29
N CYS A 252 -22.58 19.87 -1.94
CA CYS A 252 -21.47 20.73 -1.58
C CYS A 252 -21.71 22.11 -2.22
N ILE A 253 -22.40 22.97 -1.49
CA ILE A 253 -22.83 24.29 -1.96
C ILE A 253 -22.31 25.36 -0.99
N MET A 254 -21.72 26.42 -1.54
CA MET A 254 -21.25 27.60 -0.80
C MET A 254 -22.41 28.54 -0.47
N LYS A 255 -22.15 29.51 0.40
CA LYS A 255 -23.08 30.62 0.63
C LYS A 255 -23.24 31.41 -0.68
N GLY A 256 -24.45 31.45 -1.21
CA GLY A 256 -24.74 32.05 -2.53
C GLY A 256 -25.27 31.06 -3.57
N GLY A 257 -25.24 29.76 -3.28
CA GLY A 257 -25.80 28.73 -4.18
C GLY A 257 -24.79 28.15 -5.17
N GLU A 258 -23.54 28.62 -5.15
CA GLU A 258 -22.47 28.14 -6.02
C GLU A 258 -21.89 26.79 -5.54
N PRO A 259 -21.50 25.88 -6.46
CA PRO A 259 -20.85 24.62 -6.09
C PRO A 259 -19.51 24.81 -5.36
N ASP A 260 -19.31 24.10 -4.25
CA ASP A 260 -18.06 24.06 -3.48
C ASP A 260 -17.12 23.00 -4.07
N ILE A 261 -16.26 23.43 -5.01
CA ILE A 261 -15.34 22.56 -5.77
C ILE A 261 -14.28 21.93 -4.85
N ASP A 262 -13.72 22.69 -3.91
CA ASP A 262 -12.68 22.18 -3.02
C ASP A 262 -13.22 21.07 -2.11
N ARG A 263 -14.44 21.21 -1.60
CA ARG A 263 -15.10 20.14 -0.84
C ARG A 263 -15.41 18.92 -1.71
N ALA A 264 -15.85 19.13 -2.94
CA ALA A 264 -16.10 18.03 -3.87
C ALA A 264 -14.81 17.27 -4.24
N ALA A 265 -13.69 17.97 -4.41
CA ALA A 265 -12.37 17.37 -4.64
C ALA A 265 -11.95 16.45 -3.48
N LEU A 266 -12.09 16.93 -2.23
CA LEU A 266 -11.82 16.14 -1.04
C LEU A 266 -12.69 14.89 -0.97
N ILE A 267 -13.99 15.02 -1.26
CA ILE A 267 -14.92 13.88 -1.30
C ILE A 267 -14.50 12.88 -2.38
N LEU A 268 -14.19 13.34 -3.59
CA LEU A 268 -13.81 12.45 -4.69
C LEU A 268 -12.57 11.61 -4.33
N ILE A 269 -11.54 12.26 -3.78
CA ILE A 269 -10.31 11.57 -3.34
C ILE A 269 -10.58 10.59 -2.19
N ASP A 270 -11.37 10.97 -1.20
CA ASP A 270 -11.76 10.06 -0.10
C ASP A 270 -12.54 8.84 -0.63
N GLU A 271 -13.52 9.07 -1.51
CA GLU A 271 -14.33 8.01 -2.09
C GLU A 271 -13.49 7.06 -2.95
N PHE A 272 -12.53 7.58 -3.71
CA PHE A 272 -11.53 6.78 -4.41
C PHE A 272 -10.67 5.95 -3.45
N ARG A 273 -10.10 6.59 -2.41
CA ARG A 273 -9.21 5.94 -1.45
C ARG A 273 -9.90 4.80 -0.70
N ASN A 274 -11.22 4.92 -0.50
CA ASN A 274 -12.07 3.92 0.13
C ASN A 274 -12.70 2.90 -0.85
N GLY A 275 -12.35 2.94 -2.14
CA GLY A 275 -12.85 1.99 -3.15
C GLY A 275 -14.32 2.17 -3.53
N ARG A 276 -14.90 3.36 -3.29
CA ARG A 276 -16.31 3.66 -3.61
C ARG A 276 -16.54 3.99 -5.09
N LEU A 277 -15.48 4.25 -5.86
CA LEU A 277 -15.52 4.45 -7.31
C LEU A 277 -15.41 3.13 -8.09
N GLY A 278 -15.58 1.99 -7.41
CA GLY A 278 -15.32 0.68 -7.98
C GLY A 278 -13.86 0.23 -7.81
N LYS A 279 -13.49 -0.81 -8.56
CA LYS A 279 -12.17 -1.44 -8.50
C LYS A 279 -11.24 -0.79 -9.52
N VAL A 280 -10.31 0.02 -9.05
CA VAL A 280 -9.48 0.88 -9.91
C VAL A 280 -8.01 0.60 -9.63
N THR A 281 -7.27 0.27 -10.68
CA THR A 281 -5.80 0.18 -10.68
C THR A 281 -5.23 1.35 -11.48
N LEU A 282 -4.27 2.08 -10.90
CA LEU A 282 -3.67 3.31 -11.44
C LEU A 282 -2.34 3.07 -12.18
N GLU A 283 -1.90 1.81 -12.25
CA GLU A 283 -0.62 1.40 -12.81
C GLU A 283 -0.77 0.03 -13.47
N PHE A 284 -0.35 -0.09 -14.72
CA PHE A 284 -0.52 -1.31 -15.52
C PHE A 284 0.84 -1.93 -15.83
N PRO A 285 0.99 -3.26 -15.74
CA PRO A 285 2.22 -3.93 -16.12
C PRO A 285 2.37 -3.92 -17.64
N GLU A 286 3.59 -3.71 -18.12
CA GLU A 286 3.98 -3.83 -19.54
C GLU A 286 4.14 -5.30 -19.97
#